data_AF-A0A7C6YKZ4-F1
#
_entry.id   AF-A0A7C6YKZ4-F1
#
_cell.length_a   1.000
_cell.length_b   1.000
_cell.length_c   1.000
_cell.angle_alpha   90.00
_cell.angle_beta   90.00
_cell.angle_gamma   90.00
#
_symmetry.space_group_name_H-M   'P 1'
#
loop_
_entity.id
_entity.type
_entity.pdbx_description
1 polymer ?
#
loop_
_entity_poly.entity_id
_entity_poly.type
_entity_poly.pdbx_seq_one_letter_code
_entity_poly.pdbx_strand_id
1 'polypeptide(L)'
;MKRLYLAILLLLVVCLLLAIALPVLKQAALSRKSERAVAALADCYRFVFAETMDKLATEQSSAMPATLNDVPGWIDYVNKAEPDAQALYKSIQWHPPSNPSEGDAIASIELPDARAVLLRGGSAFTVKK
;
A
#
# COMPACT_ATOMS: atom_id res chain seq x y z
N MET A 1 38.68 -0.84 39.47
CA MET A 1 39.18 -1.38 38.19
C MET A 1 38.25 -2.45 37.62
N LYS A 2 38.23 -3.70 38.12
CA LYS A 2 37.48 -4.84 37.49
C LYS A 2 35.97 -4.61 37.27
N ARG A 3 35.27 -3.97 38.22
CA ARG A 3 33.83 -3.65 38.10
C ARG A 3 33.53 -2.63 37.00
N LEU A 4 34.46 -1.73 36.73
CA LEU A 4 34.33 -0.72 35.67
C LEU A 4 34.47 -1.37 34.28
N TYR A 5 35.43 -2.29 34.12
CA TYR A 5 35.60 -3.06 32.89
C TYR A 5 34.39 -3.94 32.57
N LEU A 6 33.81 -4.59 33.59
CA LEU A 6 32.57 -5.36 33.43
C LEU A 6 31.41 -4.48 32.97
N ALA A 7 31.24 -3.29 33.54
CA ALA A 7 30.20 -2.35 33.13
C ALA A 7 30.38 -1.87 31.68
N ILE A 8 31.61 -1.55 31.27
CA ILE A 8 31.93 -1.13 29.89
C ILE A 8 31.67 -2.27 28.90
N LEU A 9 32.08 -3.50 29.25
CA LEU A 9 31.85 -4.67 28.41
C LEU A 9 30.36 -4.94 28.23
N LEU A 10 29.57 -4.82 29.30
CA LEU A 10 28.12 -5.02 29.26
C LEU A 10 27.44 -3.93 28.41
N LEU A 11 27.88 -2.67 28.53
CA LEU A 11 27.41 -1.57 27.69
C LEU A 11 27.71 -1.83 26.20
N LEU A 12 28.91 -2.29 25.88
CA LEU A 12 29.30 -2.62 24.50
C LEU A 12 28.44 -3.73 23.91
N VAL A 13 28.14 -4.78 24.69
CA VAL A 13 27.25 -5.87 24.26
C VAL A 13 25.84 -5.35 23.99
N VAL A 14 25.30 -4.49 24.86
CA VAL A 14 23.97 -3.88 24.65
C VAL A 14 23.96 -3.00 23.40
N CYS A 15 25.00 -2.18 23.18
CA CYS A 15 25.12 -1.38 21.97
C CYS A 15 25.21 -2.25 20.70
N LEU A 16 25.94 -3.37 20.74
CA LEU A 16 26.05 -4.30 19.63
C LEU A 16 24.69 -4.94 19.30
N LEU A 17 23.94 -5.36 20.32
CA LEU A 17 22.61 -5.93 20.16
C LEU A 17 21.62 -4.93 19.56
N LEU A 18 21.64 -3.68 20.04
CA LEU A 18 20.81 -2.60 19.49
C LEU A 18 21.15 -2.33 18.01
N ALA A 19 22.44 -2.28 17.67
CA ALA A 19 22.90 -2.04 16.30
C ALA A 19 22.40 -3.11 15.31
N ILE A 20 22.23 -4.36 15.77
CA ILE A 20 21.70 -5.46 14.96
C ILE A 20 20.16 -5.43 14.92
N ALA A 21 19.49 -5.14 16.03
CA ALA A 21 18.03 -5.18 16.12
C ALA A 21 17.34 -4.02 15.37
N LEU A 22 17.92 -2.82 15.41
CA LEU A 22 17.40 -1.61 14.76
C LEU A 22 17.12 -1.77 13.25
N PRO A 23 18.06 -2.23 12.42
CA PRO A 23 17.82 -2.40 10.98
C PRO A 23 16.75 -3.46 10.70
N VAL A 24 16.71 -4.55 11.45
CA VAL A 24 15.71 -5.62 11.30
C VAL A 24 14.30 -5.08 11.58
N LEU A 25 14.13 -4.30 12.64
CA LEU A 25 12.84 -3.68 12.98
C LEU A 25 12.39 -2.68 11.91
N LYS A 26 13.32 -1.88 11.36
CA LYS A 26 13.02 -0.95 10.25
C LYS A 26 12.56 -1.70 9.00
N GLN A 27 13.25 -2.78 8.64
CA GLN A 27 12.90 -3.57 7.46
C GLN A 27 11.55 -4.28 7.61
N ALA A 28 11.26 -4.83 8.79
CA ALA A 28 9.95 -5.43 9.09
C ALA A 28 8.82 -4.39 9.03
N ALA A 29 9.05 -3.18 9.54
CA ALA A 29 8.08 -2.10 9.46
C ALA A 29 7.80 -1.66 8.01
N LEU A 30 8.84 -1.60 7.17
CA LEU A 30 8.71 -1.32 5.73
C LEU A 30 7.89 -2.41 5.01
N SER A 31 8.18 -3.69 5.27
CA SER A 31 7.42 -4.82 4.68
C SER A 31 5.93 -4.74 5.00
N ARG A 32 5.59 -4.47 6.26
CA ARG A 32 4.19 -4.32 6.69
C ARG A 32 3.50 -3.14 6.01
N LYS A 33 4.21 -2.02 5.80
CA LYS A 33 3.66 -0.87 5.07
C LYS A 33 3.41 -1.19 3.61
N SER A 34 4.31 -1.91 2.94
CA SER A 34 4.09 -2.36 1.56
C SER A 34 2.93 -3.33 1.44
N GLU A 35 2.80 -4.30 2.35
CA GLU A 35 1.69 -5.25 2.37
C GLU A 35 0.35 -4.52 2.54
N ARG A 36 0.28 -3.57 3.48
CA ARG A 36 -0.93 -2.75 3.68
C ARG A 36 -1.26 -1.88 2.47
N ALA A 37 -0.26 -1.31 1.80
CA ALA A 37 -0.47 -0.52 0.59
C ALA A 37 -1.03 -1.39 -0.55
N VAL A 38 -0.49 -2.60 -0.74
CA VAL A 38 -1.01 -3.56 -1.72
C VAL A 38 -2.44 -3.99 -1.37
N ALA A 39 -2.73 -4.24 -0.10
CA ALA A 39 -4.09 -4.58 0.34
C ALA A 39 -5.08 -3.42 0.07
N ALA A 40 -4.69 -2.18 0.35
CA ALA A 40 -5.52 -1.01 0.07
C ALA A 40 -5.82 -0.84 -1.44
N LEU A 41 -4.83 -1.14 -2.28
CA LEU A 41 -5.01 -1.17 -3.74
C LEU A 41 -5.90 -2.32 -4.21
N ALA A 42 -5.83 -3.49 -3.57
CA ALA A 42 -6.73 -4.60 -3.85
C ALA A 42 -8.18 -4.30 -3.46
N ASP A 43 -8.41 -3.60 -2.34
CA ASP A 43 -9.74 -3.11 -1.96
C ASP A 43 -10.28 -2.11 -2.99
N CYS A 44 -9.44 -1.17 -3.42
CA CYS A 44 -9.77 -0.23 -4.49
C CYS A 44 -10.18 -0.97 -5.78
N TYR A 45 -9.41 -1.99 -6.20
CA TYR A 45 -9.77 -2.83 -7.33
C TYR A 45 -11.14 -3.49 -7.14
N ARG A 46 -11.42 -4.04 -5.96
CA ARG A 46 -12.71 -4.67 -5.67
C ARG A 46 -13.88 -3.69 -5.79
N PHE A 47 -13.75 -2.46 -5.32
CA PHE A 47 -14.82 -1.46 -5.45
C PHE A 47 -15.06 -1.06 -6.91
N VAL A 48 -13.99 -0.71 -7.63
CA VAL A 48 -14.08 -0.30 -9.04
C VAL A 48 -14.60 -1.45 -9.91
N PHE A 49 -14.10 -2.67 -9.69
CA PHE A 49 -14.42 -3.82 -10.52
C PHE A 49 -15.63 -4.62 -10.06
N ALA A 50 -16.11 -4.54 -8.81
CA ALA A 50 -17.40 -5.12 -8.45
C ALA A 50 -18.54 -4.44 -9.22
N GLU A 51 -18.50 -3.10 -9.33
CA GLU A 51 -19.47 -2.37 -10.16
C GLU A 51 -19.25 -2.66 -11.66
N THR A 52 -18.00 -2.78 -12.10
CA THR A 52 -17.66 -3.14 -13.48
C THR A 52 -18.07 -4.58 -13.83
N MET A 53 -17.97 -5.54 -12.91
CA MET A 53 -18.38 -6.95 -13.12
C MET A 53 -19.90 -7.06 -13.23
N ASP A 54 -20.64 -6.34 -12.39
CA ASP A 54 -22.10 -6.23 -12.50
C ASP A 54 -22.50 -5.56 -13.83
N LYS A 55 -21.76 -4.53 -14.28
CA LYS A 55 -21.99 -3.90 -15.59
C LYS A 55 -21.51 -4.75 -16.76
N LEU A 56 -20.40 -5.49 -16.67
CA LEU A 56 -19.90 -6.40 -17.72
C LEU A 56 -20.86 -7.56 -17.99
N ALA A 57 -21.60 -8.00 -16.97
CA ALA A 57 -22.68 -8.96 -17.12
C ALA A 57 -23.90 -8.38 -17.86
N THR A 58 -24.01 -7.05 -17.97
CA THR A 58 -25.25 -6.37 -18.39
C THR A 58 -25.09 -5.46 -19.63
N GLU A 59 -23.99 -4.72 -19.79
CA GLU A 59 -23.72 -3.82 -20.91
C GLU A 59 -22.21 -3.68 -21.23
N GLN A 60 -21.90 -3.67 -22.52
CA GLN A 60 -20.56 -3.86 -23.10
C GLN A 60 -19.61 -2.66 -23.01
N SER A 61 -19.85 -1.69 -22.13
CA SER A 61 -19.01 -0.48 -22.00
C SER A 61 -18.84 -0.08 -20.55
N SER A 62 -17.88 -0.70 -19.87
CA SER A 62 -17.42 -0.21 -18.58
C SER A 62 -16.24 0.74 -18.78
N ALA A 63 -16.57 2.02 -18.95
CA ALA A 63 -15.57 3.07 -18.82
C ALA A 63 -15.11 3.12 -17.35
N MET A 64 -13.79 3.12 -17.15
CA MET A 64 -13.18 3.28 -15.82
C MET A 64 -13.65 4.62 -15.21
N PRO A 65 -14.01 4.70 -13.92
CA PRO A 65 -14.40 5.96 -13.30
C PRO A 65 -13.27 7.00 -13.38
N ALA A 66 -13.64 8.27 -13.62
CA ALA A 66 -12.68 9.37 -13.71
C ALA A 66 -11.97 9.62 -12.37
N THR A 67 -12.69 9.46 -11.25
CA THR A 67 -12.13 9.55 -9.90
C THR A 67 -12.64 8.42 -9.02
N LEU A 68 -11.90 8.08 -7.95
CA LEU A 68 -12.36 7.08 -6.97
C LEU A 68 -13.60 7.53 -6.20
N ASN A 69 -13.85 8.84 -6.11
CA ASN A 69 -15.03 9.37 -5.44
C ASN A 69 -16.31 9.12 -6.23
N ASP A 70 -16.19 8.87 -7.53
CA ASP A 70 -17.32 8.52 -8.40
C ASP A 70 -17.77 7.06 -8.21
N VAL A 71 -16.97 6.25 -7.51
CA VAL A 71 -17.29 4.85 -7.22
C VAL A 71 -18.32 4.77 -6.10
N PRO A 72 -19.51 4.20 -6.33
CA PRO A 72 -20.54 4.05 -5.31
C PRO A 72 -20.03 3.31 -4.07
N GLY A 73 -20.30 3.87 -2.89
CA GLY A 73 -19.94 3.27 -1.60
C GLY A 73 -18.45 3.37 -1.22
N TRP A 74 -17.57 3.86 -2.10
CA TRP A 74 -16.14 4.01 -1.80
C TRP A 74 -15.89 5.00 -0.66
N ILE A 75 -16.50 6.19 -0.72
CA ILE A 75 -16.31 7.23 0.30
C ILE A 75 -16.78 6.73 1.68
N ASP A 76 -17.93 6.05 1.72
CA ASP A 76 -18.47 5.49 2.97
C ASP A 76 -17.57 4.39 3.54
N TYR A 77 -16.99 3.55 2.67
CA TYR A 77 -16.01 2.54 3.06
C TYR A 77 -14.77 3.17 3.68
N VAL A 78 -14.19 4.18 3.02
CA VAL A 78 -13.01 4.92 3.52
C VAL A 78 -13.31 5.62 4.84
N ASN A 79 -14.50 6.17 5.01
CA ASN A 79 -14.90 6.86 6.23
C ASN A 79 -15.13 5.93 7.43
N LYS A 80 -15.51 4.66 7.18
CA LYS A 80 -15.71 3.63 8.21
C LYS A 80 -14.44 2.87 8.57
N ALA A 81 -13.37 3.01 7.79
CA ALA A 81 -12.11 2.33 8.02
C ALA A 81 -11.36 2.90 9.23
N GLU A 82 -10.51 2.06 9.84
CA GLU A 82 -9.57 2.48 10.88
C GLU A 82 -8.67 3.64 10.39
N PRO A 83 -8.21 4.55 11.28
CA PRO A 83 -7.45 5.74 10.89
C PRO A 83 -6.23 5.47 10.01
N ASP A 84 -5.48 4.40 10.32
CA ASP A 84 -4.32 3.95 9.56
C ASP A 84 -4.68 3.54 8.12
N ALA A 85 -5.78 2.80 7.96
CA ALA A 85 -6.26 2.34 6.66
C ALA A 85 -6.85 3.52 5.87
N GLN A 86 -7.59 4.40 6.55
CA GLN A 86 -8.13 5.61 5.95
C GLN A 86 -7.04 6.51 5.37
N ALA A 87 -5.92 6.68 6.08
CA ALA A 87 -4.76 7.43 5.58
C ALA A 87 -4.19 6.81 4.29
N LEU A 88 -4.11 5.47 4.23
CA LEU A 88 -3.67 4.75 3.03
C LEU A 88 -4.65 4.92 1.87
N TYR A 89 -5.96 4.75 2.09
CA TYR A 89 -6.97 4.95 1.05
C TYR A 89 -6.93 6.37 0.47
N LYS A 90 -6.78 7.38 1.33
CA LYS A 90 -6.64 8.79 0.92
C LYS A 90 -5.34 9.08 0.16
N SER A 91 -4.32 8.23 0.29
CA SER A 91 -3.04 8.36 -0.41
C SER A 91 -3.01 7.70 -1.79
N ILE A 92 -4.08 6.98 -2.18
CA ILE A 92 -4.15 6.33 -3.48
C ILE A 92 -4.18 7.40 -4.58
N GLN A 93 -3.20 7.33 -5.48
CA GLN A 93 -3.17 8.10 -6.70
C GLN A 93 -3.89 7.31 -7.79
N TRP A 94 -5.01 7.84 -8.26
CA TRP A 94 -5.83 7.24 -9.30
C TRP A 94 -5.39 7.72 -10.67
N HIS A 95 -5.09 6.78 -11.57
CA HIS A 95 -4.60 7.04 -12.92
C HIS A 95 -5.46 6.25 -13.93
N PRO A 96 -6.72 6.64 -14.14
CA PRO A 96 -7.58 5.90 -15.05
C PRO A 96 -7.01 5.98 -16.48
N PRO A 97 -6.86 4.85 -17.19
CA PRO A 97 -6.26 4.86 -18.51
C PRO A 97 -7.18 5.59 -19.50
N SER A 98 -6.64 6.57 -20.21
CA SER A 98 -7.35 7.33 -21.25
C SER A 98 -7.77 6.45 -22.44
N ASN A 99 -7.05 5.34 -22.65
CA ASN A 99 -7.28 4.38 -23.72
C ASN A 99 -7.09 2.96 -23.16
N PRO A 100 -7.97 1.98 -23.45
CA PRO A 100 -7.84 0.61 -22.93
C PRO A 100 -6.51 -0.07 -23.25
N SER A 101 -5.80 0.38 -24.29
CA SER A 101 -4.50 -0.14 -24.73
C SER A 101 -3.28 0.53 -24.07
N GLU A 102 -3.44 1.58 -23.25
CA GLU A 102 -2.33 2.48 -22.87
C GLU A 102 -1.72 2.31 -21.47
N GLY A 103 -2.18 1.41 -20.61
CA GLY A 103 -1.57 1.36 -19.28
C GLY A 103 -1.85 0.11 -18.48
N ASP A 104 -0.76 -0.58 -18.14
CA ASP A 104 -0.78 -1.69 -17.20
C ASP A 104 -1.20 -1.21 -15.81
N ALA A 105 -0.78 -0.02 -15.35
CA ALA A 105 -1.03 0.51 -14.02
C ALA A 105 -2.17 1.55 -13.98
N ILE A 106 -3.13 1.37 -13.06
CA ILE A 106 -4.35 2.19 -12.94
C ILE A 106 -4.45 2.93 -11.60
N ALA A 107 -3.67 2.52 -10.61
CA ALA A 107 -3.55 3.24 -9.34
C ALA A 107 -2.18 2.99 -8.70
N SER A 108 -1.74 3.88 -7.82
CA SER A 108 -0.51 3.67 -7.07
C SER A 108 -0.52 4.35 -5.69
N ILE A 109 0.30 3.85 -4.78
CA ILE A 109 0.63 4.48 -3.50
C ILE A 109 2.13 4.67 -3.42
N GLU A 110 2.56 5.91 -3.18
CA GLU A 110 3.97 6.25 -2.98
C GLU A 110 4.41 5.91 -1.56
N LEU A 111 5.49 5.11 -1.45
CA LEU A 111 6.17 4.81 -0.18
C LEU A 111 7.56 5.47 -0.19
N PRO A 112 8.23 5.61 0.97
CA PRO A 112 9.55 6.24 1.03
C PRO A 112 10.58 5.63 0.07
N ASP A 113 10.69 4.30 0.04
CA ASP A 113 11.71 3.56 -0.73
C ASP A 113 11.13 2.67 -1.84
N ALA A 114 9.81 2.75 -2.05
CA ALA A 114 9.09 1.86 -2.96
C ALA A 114 7.82 2.54 -3.48
N ARG A 115 7.15 1.87 -4.42
CA ARG A 115 5.86 2.27 -4.96
C ARG A 115 4.97 1.04 -5.04
N ALA A 116 3.80 1.09 -4.42
CA ALA A 116 2.77 0.07 -4.65
C ALA A 116 1.97 0.45 -5.88
N VAL A 117 1.68 -0.51 -6.75
CA VAL A 117 1.01 -0.29 -8.04
C VAL A 117 -0.12 -1.30 -8.18
N LEU A 118 -1.28 -0.83 -8.64
CA LEU A 118 -2.40 -1.64 -9.05
C LEU A 118 -2.45 -1.67 -10.58
N LEU A 119 -2.50 -2.88 -11.14
CA LEU A 119 -2.68 -3.06 -12.56
C LEU A 119 -4.14 -3.19 -12.95
N ARG A 120 -4.46 -2.88 -14.21
CA ARG A 120 -5.80 -3.05 -14.78
C ARG A 120 -6.32 -4.48 -14.66
N GLY A 121 -5.43 -5.47 -14.77
CA GLY A 121 -5.74 -6.89 -14.59
C GLY A 121 -6.05 -7.31 -13.14
N GLY A 122 -6.01 -6.38 -12.17
CA GLY A 122 -6.30 -6.62 -10.76
C GLY A 122 -5.11 -7.03 -9.90
N SER A 123 -3.96 -7.26 -10.52
CA SER A 123 -2.71 -7.52 -9.80
C SER A 123 -2.23 -6.25 -9.09
N ALA A 124 -2.03 -6.32 -7.79
CA ALA A 124 -1.39 -5.27 -7.00
C ALA A 124 -0.04 -5.78 -6.43
N PHE A 125 1.01 -4.98 -6.55
CA PHE A 125 2.35 -5.36 -6.05
C PHE A 125 3.19 -4.12 -5.73
N THR A 126 4.33 -4.34 -5.07
CA THR A 126 5.29 -3.29 -4.72
C THR A 126 6.50 -3.35 -5.64
N VAL A 127 6.90 -2.19 -6.18
CA VAL A 127 8.10 -1.99 -6.99
C VAL A 127 9.10 -1.16 -6.20
N LYS A 128 10.36 -1.56 -6.18
CA LYS A 128 11.43 -0.80 -5.51
C LYS A 128 11.80 0.42 -6.36
N LYS A 129 12.09 1.55 -5.72
CA LYS A 129 12.61 2.75 -6.38
C LYS A 129 14.09 2.61 -6.75
#